data_AF-A0A7S3MFY9-F1
#
_entry.id   AF-A0A7S3MFY9-F1
#
_cell.length_a   1.000
_cell.length_b   1.000
_cell.length_c   1.000
_cell.angle_alpha   90.00
_cell.angle_beta   90.00
_cell.angle_gamma   90.00
#
_symmetry.space_group_name_H-M   'P 1'
#
loop_
_entity.id
_entity.type
_entity.pdbx_description
1 polymer ?
#
loop_
_entity_poly.entity_id
_entity_poly.type
_entity_poly.pdbx_seq_one_letter_code
_entity_poly.pdbx_strand_id
1 'polypeptide(L)'
;VEEFMGLVDLAKASDADIEFLYGEGTDLSIIAEKWLKLGARLVVITRGAQGAVAYYRPAPETLASCAASPPTQQPNTIDARGRCAPVADTVGAGDTCTGGLLFGLLGGAGALSLAPQLAGGAAWDNA
;
A
#
# COMPACT_ATOMS: atom_id res chain seq x y z
N VAL A 1 -11.05 12.33 6.12
CA VAL A 1 -10.60 11.10 5.42
C VAL A 1 -11.47 9.89 5.75
N GLU A 2 -11.86 9.70 7.02
CA GLU A 2 -12.57 8.51 7.49
C GLU A 2 -13.94 8.30 6.84
N GLU A 3 -14.68 9.37 6.58
CA GLU A 3 -15.98 9.33 5.89
C GLU A 3 -15.90 8.73 4.47
N PHE A 4 -14.72 8.82 3.83
CA PHE A 4 -14.50 8.24 2.50
C PHE A 4 -14.08 6.77 2.54
N MET A 5 -13.68 6.23 3.70
CA MET A 5 -13.16 4.86 3.78
C MET A 5 -14.23 3.82 3.44
N GLY A 6 -15.51 4.14 3.65
CA GLY A 6 -16.63 3.29 3.22
C GLY A 6 -16.91 3.31 1.71
N LEU A 7 -16.24 4.17 0.95
CA LEU A 7 -16.45 4.38 -0.49
C LEU A 7 -15.28 3.91 -1.36
N VAL A 8 -14.21 3.40 -0.75
CA VAL A 8 -12.99 3.01 -1.45
C VAL A 8 -12.65 1.55 -1.18
N ASP A 9 -12.22 0.83 -2.22
CA ASP A 9 -11.72 -0.54 -2.06
C ASP A 9 -10.26 -0.55 -1.59
N LEU A 10 -9.47 0.39 -2.10
CA LEU A 10 -8.06 0.58 -1.79
C LEU A 10 -7.83 1.98 -1.20
N ALA A 11 -7.32 2.03 0.02
CA ALA A 11 -6.77 3.24 0.60
C ALA A 11 -5.24 3.19 0.59
N LYS A 12 -4.59 4.26 0.16
CA LYS A 12 -3.14 4.41 0.20
C LYS A 12 -2.76 5.73 0.85
N ALA A 13 -1.82 5.69 1.77
CA ALA A 13 -1.28 6.86 2.45
C ALA A 13 0.23 6.67 2.70
N SER A 14 0.94 7.76 2.97
CA SER A 14 2.28 7.68 3.57
C SER A 14 2.21 7.66 5.10
N ASP A 15 3.28 7.20 5.74
CA ASP A 15 3.47 7.37 7.19
C ASP A 15 3.36 8.84 7.60
N ALA A 16 3.98 9.76 6.84
CA ALA A 16 3.85 11.20 7.05
C ALA A 16 2.40 11.70 6.95
N ASP A 17 1.58 11.17 6.03
CA ASP A 17 0.14 11.51 5.96
C ASP A 17 -0.60 11.02 7.21
N ILE A 18 -0.27 9.81 7.70
CA ILE A 18 -0.88 9.27 8.92
C ILE A 18 -0.49 10.10 10.14
N GLU A 19 0.79 10.45 10.29
CA GLU A 19 1.26 11.30 11.38
C GLU A 19 0.60 12.68 11.33
N PHE A 20 0.44 13.27 10.15
CA PHE A 20 -0.26 14.54 9.98
C PHE A 20 -1.73 14.46 10.41
N LEU A 21 -2.42 13.36 10.11
CA LEU A 21 -3.84 13.19 10.38
C LEU A 21 -4.16 12.75 11.83
N TYR A 22 -3.28 11.95 12.44
CA TYR A 22 -3.54 11.26 13.71
C TYR A 22 -2.55 11.60 14.83
N GLY A 23 -1.47 12.29 14.51
CA GLY A 23 -0.42 12.68 15.45
C GLY A 23 0.88 11.88 15.28
N GLU A 24 1.98 12.50 15.68
CA GLU A 24 3.32 11.90 15.65
C GLU A 24 3.39 10.61 16.48
N GLY A 25 4.07 9.59 15.96
CA GLY A 25 4.25 8.31 16.65
C GLY A 25 3.00 7.41 16.67
N THR A 26 1.96 7.76 15.93
CA THR A 26 0.77 6.91 15.77
C THR A 26 1.15 5.55 15.18
N ASP A 27 0.62 4.48 15.77
CA ASP A 27 0.81 3.13 15.24
C ASP A 27 0.07 2.96 13.90
N LEU A 28 0.84 2.77 12.83
CA LEU A 28 0.34 2.59 11.47
C LEU A 28 -0.64 1.41 11.35
N SER A 29 -0.43 0.33 12.12
CA SER A 29 -1.30 -0.85 12.09
C SER A 29 -2.68 -0.58 12.68
N ILE A 30 -2.76 0.25 13.73
CA ILE A 30 -4.02 0.67 14.34
C ILE A 30 -4.85 1.50 13.35
N ILE A 31 -4.20 2.42 12.64
CA ILE A 31 -4.90 3.25 11.64
C ILE A 31 -5.32 2.43 10.43
N ALA A 32 -4.46 1.53 9.95
CA ALA A 32 -4.82 0.60 8.89
C ALA A 32 -6.02 -0.27 9.29
N GLU A 33 -6.02 -0.84 10.49
CA GLU A 33 -7.14 -1.62 11.01
C GLU A 33 -8.43 -0.79 11.09
N LYS A 34 -8.32 0.46 11.58
CA LYS A 34 -9.45 1.41 11.64
C LYS A 34 -10.03 1.65 10.25
N TRP A 35 -9.21 1.98 9.26
CA TRP A 35 -9.67 2.25 7.90
C TRP A 35 -10.27 1.02 7.23
N LEU A 36 -9.68 -0.17 7.46
CA LEU A 36 -10.28 -1.42 7.01
C LEU A 36 -11.67 -1.59 7.66
N LYS A 37 -11.83 -1.32 8.97
CA LYS A 37 -13.12 -1.46 9.67
C LYS A 37 -14.18 -0.48 9.16
N LEU A 38 -13.77 0.67 8.63
CA LEU A 38 -14.65 1.67 8.03
C LEU A 38 -15.10 1.32 6.60
N GLY A 39 -14.46 0.35 5.94
CA GLY A 39 -14.93 -0.20 4.66
C GLY A 39 -13.85 -0.49 3.64
N ALA A 40 -12.65 0.10 3.79
CA ALA A 40 -11.54 -0.20 2.89
C ALA A 40 -11.23 -1.71 2.93
N ARG A 41 -10.92 -2.28 1.77
CA ARG A 41 -10.61 -3.72 1.65
C ARG A 41 -9.11 -3.97 1.72
N LEU A 42 -8.33 -3.04 1.20
CA LEU A 42 -6.87 -3.02 1.27
C LEU A 42 -6.39 -1.64 1.70
N VAL A 43 -5.49 -1.59 2.68
CA VAL A 43 -4.81 -0.37 3.10
C VAL A 43 -3.31 -0.52 2.86
N VAL A 44 -2.71 0.38 2.09
CA VAL A 44 -1.26 0.39 1.83
C VAL A 44 -0.64 1.64 2.44
N ILE A 45 0.34 1.45 3.31
CA ILE A 45 1.08 2.55 3.93
C ILE A 45 2.53 2.54 3.43
N THR A 46 2.93 3.61 2.75
CA THR A 46 4.31 3.80 2.25
C THR A 46 5.16 4.52 3.29
N ARG A 47 6.40 4.06 3.49
CA ARG A 47 7.36 4.56 4.48
C ARG A 47 8.66 5.05 3.82
N GLY A 48 8.52 5.76 2.71
CA GLY A 48 9.65 6.23 1.89
C GLY A 48 10.65 5.11 1.56
N ALA A 49 11.91 5.32 1.93
CA ALA A 49 13.00 4.37 1.70
C ALA A 49 12.87 3.04 2.49
N GLN A 50 11.96 2.96 3.47
CA GLN A 50 11.67 1.73 4.22
C GLN A 50 10.62 0.84 3.54
N GLY A 51 10.17 1.24 2.34
CA GLY A 51 9.22 0.47 1.53
C GLY A 51 7.77 0.73 1.88
N ALA A 52 6.95 -0.31 1.89
CA ALA A 52 5.52 -0.21 2.17
C ALA A 52 5.00 -1.43 2.93
N VAL A 53 3.88 -1.26 3.63
CA VAL A 53 3.13 -2.34 4.27
C VAL A 53 1.70 -2.31 3.76
N ALA A 54 1.23 -3.46 3.28
CA ALA A 54 -0.16 -3.67 2.93
C ALA A 54 -0.86 -4.40 4.07
N TYR A 55 -2.04 -3.91 4.46
CA TYR A 55 -2.91 -4.46 5.49
C TYR A 55 -4.24 -4.86 4.87
N TYR A 56 -4.75 -6.02 5.25
CA TYR A 56 -6.01 -6.56 4.78
C TYR A 56 -6.61 -7.49 5.82
N ARG A 57 -7.87 -7.88 5.60
CA ARG A 57 -8.58 -8.82 6.48
C ARG A 57 -8.98 -10.09 5.74
N PRO A 58 -8.24 -11.20 5.88
CA PRO A 58 -8.67 -12.48 5.30
C PRO A 58 -9.96 -13.00 5.93
N ALA A 59 -10.25 -12.62 7.17
CA ALA A 59 -11.52 -12.86 7.86
C ALA A 59 -11.92 -11.62 8.68
N PRO A 60 -13.21 -11.46 9.06
CA PRO A 60 -13.71 -10.25 9.72
C PRO A 60 -12.91 -9.78 10.94
N GLU A 61 -12.41 -10.72 11.75
CA GLU A 61 -11.68 -10.45 12.99
C GLU A 61 -10.17 -10.73 12.88
N THR A 62 -9.63 -10.88 11.67
CA THR A 62 -8.23 -11.21 11.45
C THR A 62 -7.56 -10.12 10.66
N LEU A 63 -6.62 -9.39 11.27
CA LEU A 63 -5.74 -8.46 10.58
C LEU A 63 -4.51 -9.21 10.06
N ALA A 64 -4.25 -9.12 8.76
CA ALA A 64 -3.04 -9.61 8.13
C ALA A 64 -2.26 -8.44 7.53
N SER A 65 -0.95 -8.62 7.38
CA SER A 65 -0.12 -7.66 6.68
C SER A 65 1.01 -8.33 5.89
N CYS A 66 1.45 -7.68 4.82
CA CYS A 66 2.67 -8.03 4.11
C CYS A 66 3.50 -6.77 3.86
N ALA A 67 4.82 -6.87 4.07
CA ALA A 67 5.74 -5.77 3.86
C ALA A 67 6.52 -5.98 2.57
N ALA A 68 6.69 -4.91 1.81
CA ALA A 68 7.58 -4.84 0.67
C ALA A 68 8.70 -3.85 0.98
N SER A 69 9.94 -4.33 1.04
CA SER A 69 11.12 -3.50 1.27
C SER A 69 11.89 -3.33 -0.05
N PRO A 70 12.41 -2.13 -0.35
CA PRO A 70 13.36 -1.98 -1.45
C PRO A 70 14.67 -2.72 -1.13
N PRO A 71 15.55 -2.94 -2.12
CA PRO A 71 16.88 -3.47 -1.89
C PRO A 71 17.61 -2.72 -0.76
N THR A 72 18.37 -3.43 0.07
CA THR A 72 19.04 -2.82 1.23
C THR A 72 20.39 -2.19 0.89
N GLN A 73 20.97 -2.54 -0.27
CA GLN A 73 22.21 -1.96 -0.76
C GLN A 73 21.94 -0.75 -1.66
N GLN A 74 22.63 0.36 -1.38
CA GLN A 74 22.61 1.55 -2.20
C GLN A 74 23.46 1.35 -3.48
N PRO A 75 23.01 1.81 -4.66
CA PRO A 75 21.72 2.45 -4.91
C PRO A 75 20.58 1.43 -4.89
N ASN A 76 19.58 1.67 -4.05
CA ASN A 76 18.41 0.79 -3.91
C ASN A 76 17.24 1.18 -4.83
N THR A 77 17.50 2.09 -5.74
CA THR A 77 16.62 2.52 -6.82
C THR A 77 17.26 2.23 -8.17
N ILE A 78 16.43 2.08 -9.20
CA ILE A 78 16.87 1.84 -10.56
C ILE A 78 16.42 2.98 -11.49
N ASP A 79 17.21 3.27 -12.52
CA ASP A 79 16.81 4.16 -13.60
C ASP A 79 15.84 3.47 -14.58
N ALA A 80 15.34 4.22 -15.56
CA ALA A 80 14.44 3.70 -16.59
C ALA A 80 15.04 2.57 -17.46
N ARG A 81 16.34 2.29 -17.32
CA ARG A 81 17.06 1.22 -18.02
C ARG A 81 17.44 0.07 -17.08
N GLY A 82 16.95 0.08 -15.83
CA GLY A 82 17.17 -0.97 -14.84
C GLY A 82 18.54 -0.93 -14.16
N ARG A 83 19.31 0.16 -14.29
CA ARG A 83 20.61 0.30 -13.60
C ARG A 83 20.44 0.94 -12.25
N CYS A 84 21.22 0.51 -11.26
CA CYS A 84 21.24 1.16 -9.95
C CYS A 84 21.59 2.66 -10.10
N ALA A 85 20.77 3.52 -9.52
CA ALA A 85 20.93 4.97 -9.57
C ALA A 85 20.44 5.59 -8.25
N PRO A 86 21.04 6.69 -7.76
CA PRO A 86 20.56 7.38 -6.56
C PRO A 86 19.25 8.14 -6.81
N VAL A 87 18.49 8.39 -5.74
CA VAL A 87 17.32 9.27 -5.79
C VAL A 87 17.79 10.70 -6.05
N ALA A 88 17.35 11.29 -7.16
CA ALA A 88 17.63 12.68 -7.53
C ALA A 88 16.48 13.63 -7.18
N ASP A 89 15.23 13.15 -7.28
CA ASP A 89 14.01 13.89 -7.02
C ASP A 89 12.94 12.93 -6.47
N THR A 90 12.16 13.39 -5.48
CA THR A 90 11.06 12.64 -4.87
C THR A 90 9.68 13.07 -5.36
N VAL A 91 9.60 14.14 -6.16
CA VAL A 91 8.34 14.58 -6.79
C VAL A 91 7.77 13.45 -7.64
N GLY A 92 6.51 13.10 -7.41
CA GLY A 92 5.81 12.04 -8.13
C GLY A 92 6.22 10.61 -7.75
N ALA A 93 7.12 10.40 -6.78
CA ALA A 93 7.46 9.06 -6.29
C ALA A 93 6.22 8.36 -5.70
N GLY A 94 5.38 9.11 -4.98
CA GLY A 94 4.12 8.62 -4.42
C GLY A 94 3.11 8.21 -5.49
N ASP A 95 2.99 8.98 -6.57
CA ASP A 95 2.09 8.70 -7.70
C ASP A 95 2.57 7.52 -8.53
N THR A 96 3.88 7.45 -8.78
CA THR A 96 4.53 6.32 -9.46
C THR A 96 4.32 5.03 -8.68
N CYS A 97 4.47 5.08 -7.35
CA CYS A 97 4.17 3.94 -6.47
C CYS A 97 2.71 3.52 -6.58
N THR A 98 1.76 4.46 -6.54
CA THR A 98 0.33 4.17 -6.71
C THR A 98 0.04 3.55 -8.09
N GLY A 99 0.63 4.08 -9.16
CA GLY A 99 0.47 3.53 -10.51
C GLY A 99 1.00 2.11 -10.64
N GLY A 100 2.20 1.84 -10.11
CA GLY A 100 2.79 0.49 -10.09
C GLY A 100 1.99 -0.49 -9.23
N LEU A 101 1.48 -0.04 -8.07
CA LEU A 101 0.59 -0.82 -7.21
C LEU A 101 -0.69 -1.23 -7.96
N LEU A 102 -1.39 -0.27 -8.58
CA LEU A 102 -2.60 -0.54 -9.33
C LEU A 102 -2.32 -1.47 -10.52
N PHE A 103 -1.23 -1.25 -11.25
CA PHE A 103 -0.82 -2.12 -12.36
C PHE A 103 -0.64 -3.57 -11.90
N GLY A 104 0.07 -3.79 -10.78
CA GLY A 104 0.27 -5.12 -10.21
C GLY A 104 -1.03 -5.76 -9.70
N LEU A 105 -1.84 -5.00 -8.95
CA LEU A 105 -3.14 -5.47 -8.43
C LEU A 105 -4.11 -5.90 -9.54
N LEU A 106 -4.00 -5.30 -10.72
CA LEU A 106 -4.81 -5.64 -11.89
C LEU A 106 -4.21 -6.77 -12.75
N GLY A 107 -3.13 -7.41 -12.30
CA GLY A 107 -2.48 -8.54 -12.98
C GLY A 107 -1.35 -8.16 -13.93
N GLY A 108 -0.85 -6.92 -13.85
CA GLY A 108 0.30 -6.46 -14.59
C GLY A 108 1.57 -7.26 -14.30
N ALA A 109 2.48 -7.31 -15.27
CA ALA A 109 3.75 -8.06 -15.18
C ALA A 109 3.61 -9.56 -14.84
N GLY A 110 2.46 -10.17 -15.13
CA GLY A 110 2.20 -11.59 -14.86
C GLY A 110 1.83 -11.90 -13.40
N ALA A 111 1.56 -10.87 -12.59
CA ALA A 111 1.01 -11.04 -11.26
C ALA A 111 -0.41 -11.63 -11.32
N LEU A 112 -0.82 -12.32 -10.24
CA LEU A 112 -2.22 -12.66 -10.05
C LEU A 112 -3.03 -11.37 -9.82
N SER A 113 -4.14 -11.23 -10.53
CA SER A 113 -5.05 -10.09 -10.32
C SER A 113 -5.81 -10.25 -9.01
N LEU A 114 -5.79 -9.20 -8.19
CA LEU A 114 -6.57 -9.06 -6.97
C LEU A 114 -7.83 -8.23 -7.16
N ALA A 115 -8.21 -7.92 -8.42
CA ALA A 115 -9.44 -7.22 -8.72
C ALA A 115 -10.71 -7.90 -8.13
N PRO A 116 -10.84 -9.24 -8.10
CA PRO A 116 -11.98 -9.89 -7.43
C PRO A 116 -12.02 -9.62 -5.92
N GLN A 117 -10.86 -9.59 -5.26
CA GLN A 117 -10.71 -9.31 -3.83
C GLN A 117 -10.81 -7.81 -3.51
N LEU A 118 -10.69 -6.92 -4.50
CA LEU A 118 -10.83 -5.49 -4.31
C LEU A 118 -12.22 -5.00 -4.70
N ALA A 119 -12.70 -5.28 -5.91
CA ALA A 119 -14.00 -4.81 -6.38
C ALA A 119 -15.10 -5.88 -6.29
N GLY A 120 -14.75 -7.17 -6.36
CA GLY A 120 -15.70 -8.27 -6.52
C GLY A 120 -16.21 -8.95 -5.25
N GLY A 121 -15.84 -8.46 -4.06
CA GLY A 121 -16.23 -9.08 -2.79
C GLY A 121 -15.56 -10.44 -2.48
N ALA A 122 -14.65 -10.93 -3.33
CA ALA A 122 -14.03 -12.24 -3.12
C ALA A 122 -13.19 -12.27 -1.84
N ALA A 123 -13.15 -13.42 -1.18
CA ALA A 123 -12.32 -13.64 0.00
C ALA A 123 -10.82 -13.68 -0.37
N TRP A 124 -9.96 -13.25 0.56
CA TRP A 124 -8.51 -13.12 0.33
C TRP A 124 -7.77 -14.46 0.28
N ASP A 125 -8.37 -15.52 0.82
CA ASP A 125 -7.87 -16.90 0.82
C ASP A 125 -8.15 -17.65 -0.49
N ASN A 126 -8.96 -17.09 -1.39
CA ASN A 126 -9.27 -17.65 -2.71
C ASN A 126 -8.34 -17.15 -3.83
N ALA A 127 -7.23 -16.48 -3.49
CA ALA A 127 -6.24 -15.97 -4.44
C ALA A 127 -5.12 -16.99 -4.70
#